data_AF-A0A2E5DT54-F1
#
_entry.id   AF-A0A2E5DT54-F1
#
_cell.length_a   1.000
_cell.length_b   1.000
_cell.length_c   1.000
_cell.angle_alpha   90.00
_cell.angle_beta   90.00
_cell.angle_gamma   90.00
#
_symmetry.space_group_name_H-M   'P 1'
#
loop_
_entity.id
_entity.type
_entity.pdbx_description
1 polymer ?
#
loop_
_entity_poly.entity_id
_entity_poly.type
_entity_poly.pdbx_seq_one_letter_code
_entity_poly.pdbx_strand_id
1 'polypeptide(L)' 'MEDQEELRLKLLEYKTEHEALDEMLERIHKSDQPVNLLQIQQLKKRKLWFKDMIQKIESDLIDDIIA' A
#
# COMPACT_ATOMS: atom_id res chain seq x y z
N MET A 1 -6.64 -17.25 -16.17
CA MET A 1 -5.45 -16.43 -16.51
C MET A 1 -5.76 -14.94 -16.44
N GLU A 2 -6.94 -14.47 -16.85
CA GLU A 2 -7.40 -13.08 -16.61
C GLU A 2 -7.29 -12.67 -15.13
N ASP A 3 -7.65 -13.56 -14.20
CA ASP A 3 -7.58 -13.28 -12.76
C ASP A 3 -6.16 -12.97 -12.26
N GLN A 4 -5.13 -13.65 -12.79
CA GLN A 4 -3.74 -13.40 -12.39
C GLN A 4 -3.23 -12.06 -12.90
N GLU A 5 -3.62 -11.68 -14.12
CA GLU A 5 -3.21 -10.40 -14.71
C GLU A 5 -3.89 -9.23 -13.98
N GLU A 6 -5.18 -9.37 -13.63
CA GLU A 6 -5.87 -8.43 -12.77
C GLU A 6 -5.23 -8.30 -11.38
N LEU A 7 -4.85 -9.42 -10.76
CA LEU A 7 -4.18 -9.42 -9.46
C LEU A 7 -2.81 -8.72 -9.54
N ARG A 8 -2.04 -8.93 -10.63
CA ARG A 8 -0.78 -8.23 -10.85
C ARG A 8 -0.96 -6.72 -11.05
N LEU A 9 -2.01 -6.31 -11.77
CA LEU A 9 -2.35 -4.88 -11.92
C LEU A 9 -2.72 -4.25 -10.58
N LYS A 10 -3.63 -4.89 -9.82
CA LYS A 10 -4.00 -4.43 -8.46
C LYS A 10 -2.80 -4.39 -7.52
N LEU A 11 -1.90 -5.37 -7.60
CA LEU A 11 -0.67 -5.40 -6.82
C LEU A 11 0.21 -4.20 -7.12
N LEU A 12 0.39 -3.87 -8.40
CA LEU A 12 1.17 -2.71 -8.83
C LEU A 12 0.54 -1.42 -8.32
N GLU A 13 -0.78 -1.25 -8.51
CA GLU A 13 -1.52 -0.09 -8.00
C GLU A 13 -1.35 0.08 -6.50
N TYR A 14 -1.55 -0.99 -5.72
CA TYR A 14 -1.41 -0.93 -4.26
C TYR A 14 0.02 -0.64 -3.81
N LYS A 15 1.04 -1.15 -4.51
CA LYS A 15 2.45 -0.82 -4.24
C LYS A 15 2.72 0.65 -4.50
N THR A 16 2.27 1.19 -5.63
CA THR A 16 2.44 2.62 -5.96
C THR A 16 1.73 3.52 -4.95
N GLU A 17 0.49 3.20 -4.57
CA GLU A 17 -0.25 3.97 -3.56
C GLU A 17 0.42 3.89 -2.18
N HIS A 18 0.93 2.72 -1.80
CA HIS A 18 1.67 2.54 -0.56
C HIS A 18 2.96 3.40 -0.53
N GLU A 19 3.73 3.42 -1.61
CA GLU A 19 4.92 4.27 -1.75
C GLU A 19 4.57 5.75 -1.70
N ALA A 20 3.50 6.17 -2.38
CA ALA A 20 3.03 7.56 -2.36
C ALA A 20 2.64 8.02 -0.94
N LEU A 21 1.97 7.15 -0.16
CA LEU A 21 1.66 7.43 1.25
C LEU A 21 2.93 7.56 2.10
N ASP A 22 3.97 6.80 1.80
CA ASP A 22 5.26 6.90 2.47
C ASP A 22 5.94 8.23 2.20
N GLU A 23 6.01 8.65 0.95
CA GLU A 23 6.53 9.97 0.60
C GLU A 23 5.74 11.09 1.27
N MET A 24 4.41 10.98 1.32
CA MET A 24 3.55 11.97 1.97
C MET A 24 3.83 12.04 3.47
N LEU A 25 3.97 10.90 4.14
CA LEU A 25 4.35 10.84 5.56
C LEU A 25 5.74 11.45 5.79
N GLU A 26 6.72 11.16 4.95
CA GLU A 26 8.04 11.76 5.03
C GLU A 26 8.02 13.29 4.88
N ARG A 27 7.25 13.81 3.92
CA ARG A 27 7.10 15.26 3.72
C ARG A 27 6.50 15.93 4.94
N ILE A 28 5.49 15.31 5.55
CA ILE A 28 4.88 15.81 6.80
C ILE A 28 5.91 15.79 7.94
N HIS A 29 6.72 14.73 8.03
CA HIS A 29 7.76 14.62 9.07
C HIS A 29 8.91 15.61 8.89
N LYS A 30 9.24 16.01 7.65
CA LYS A 30 10.28 17.00 7.34
C LYS A 30 9.78 18.44 7.39
N SER A 31 8.47 18.65 7.47
CA SER A 31 7.86 19.99 7.52
C SER A 31 7.85 20.53 8.94
N ASP A 32 8.21 21.81 9.10
CA ASP A 32 8.12 22.52 10.39
C ASP A 32 6.68 22.99 10.71
N GLN A 33 5.69 22.60 9.90
CA GLN A 33 4.30 23.00 10.10
C GLN A 33 3.63 22.19 11.23
N PRO A 34 2.66 22.80 11.95
CA PRO A 34 1.86 22.08 12.94
C PRO A 34 1.19 20.85 12.32
N VAL A 35 1.52 19.70 12.86
CA VAL A 35 1.08 18.42 12.32
C VAL A 35 -0.29 18.06 12.86
N ASN A 36 -1.23 17.73 11.96
CA ASN A 36 -2.51 17.16 12.36
C ASN A 36 -2.36 15.65 12.65
N LEU A 37 -2.38 15.30 13.93
CA LEU A 37 -2.21 13.91 14.39
C LEU A 37 -3.29 12.96 13.84
N LEU A 38 -4.54 13.45 13.66
CA LEU A 38 -5.62 12.63 13.09
C LEU A 38 -5.34 12.31 11.62
N GLN A 39 -4.83 13.28 10.85
CA GLN A 39 -4.43 13.05 9.46
C GLN A 39 -3.29 12.02 9.37
N ILE A 40 -2.26 12.12 10.21
CA ILE A 40 -1.20 11.11 10.27
C ILE A 40 -1.75 9.73 10.60
N GLN A 41 -2.65 9.63 11.58
CA GLN A 41 -3.23 8.34 11.95
C GLN A 41 -4.02 7.72 10.79
N GLN A 42 -4.76 8.53 10.03
CA GLN A 42 -5.48 8.07 8.84
C GLN A 42 -4.53 7.60 7.73
N LEU A 43 -3.46 8.35 7.45
CA LEU A 43 -2.44 7.97 6.47
C LEU A 43 -1.76 6.65 6.86
N LYS A 44 -1.35 6.50 8.13
CA LYS A 44 -0.76 5.27 8.63
C LYS A 44 -1.72 4.07 8.56
N LYS A 45 -3.01 4.27 8.86
CA LYS A 45 -4.03 3.23 8.71
C LYS A 45 -4.20 2.81 7.24
N ARG A 46 -4.27 3.76 6.31
CA ARG A 46 -4.32 3.46 4.87
C ARG A 46 -3.09 2.71 4.41
N LYS A 47 -1.90 3.15 4.84
CA LYS A 47 -0.63 2.48 4.55
C LYS A 47 -0.63 1.02 5.04
N LEU A 48 -1.08 0.78 6.27
CA LEU A 48 -1.19 -0.57 6.83
C LEU A 48 -2.14 -1.43 6.00
N TRP A 49 -3.30 -0.89 5.63
CA TRP A 49 -4.27 -1.62 4.80
C TRP A 49 -3.69 -2.01 3.43
N PHE A 50 -2.99 -1.10 2.74
CA PHE A 50 -2.33 -1.43 1.48
C PHE A 50 -1.27 -2.51 1.66
N LYS A 51 -0.47 -2.44 2.71
CA LYS A 51 0.51 -3.48 3.04
C LYS A 51 -0.15 -4.85 3.22
N ASP A 52 -1.25 -4.92 3.97
CA ASP A 52 -1.97 -6.17 4.21
C ASP A 52 -2.57 -6.72 2.91
N MET A 53 -3.10 -5.87 2.03
CA MET A 53 -3.63 -6.28 0.73
C MET A 53 -2.53 -6.73 -0.25
N ILE A 54 -1.38 -6.05 -0.27
CA ILE A 54 -0.21 -6.46 -1.04
C ILE A 54 0.20 -7.88 -0.61
N GLN A 55 0.34 -8.12 0.70
CA GLN A 55 0.73 -9.45 1.21
C GLN A 55 -0.29 -10.54 0.84
N LYS A 56 -1.58 -10.21 0.90
CA LYS A 56 -2.63 -11.15 0.50
C LYS A 56 -2.53 -11.50 -0.99
N ILE A 57 -2.42 -10.48 -1.87
CA ILE A 57 -2.33 -10.70 -3.32
C ILE A 57 -1.04 -11.44 -3.67
N GLU A 58 0.08 -11.13 -3.02
CA GLU A 58 1.34 -11.86 -3.22
C GLU A 58 1.22 -13.33 -2.81
N SER A 59 0.53 -13.62 -1.70
CA SER A 59 0.25 -15.00 -1.28
C SER A 59 -0.63 -15.73 -2.31
N ASP A 60 -1.73 -15.12 -2.76
CA ASP A 60 -2.64 -15.71 -3.73
C ASP A 60 -1.92 -15.99 -5.08
N LEU A 61 -1.02 -15.10 -5.50
CA LEU A 61 -0.19 -15.29 -6.70
C LEU A 61 0.88 -16.37 -6.53
N ILE A 62 1.44 -16.55 -5.32
CA ILE A 62 2.42 -17.61 -5.02
C ILE A 62 1.73 -18.97 -5.04
N ASP A 63 0.58 -19.10 -4.41
CA ASP A 63 -0.18 -20.35 -4.35
C ASP A 63 -0.55 -20.83 -5.76
N ASP A 64 -0.94 -19.92 -6.66
CA ASP A 64 -1.29 -20.24 -8.05
C ASP A 64 -0.07 -20.57 -8.95
N ILE A 65 1.15 -20.25 -8.53
CA ILE A 65 2.39 -20.68 -9.22
C ILE A 65 2.79 -22.11 -8.82
N ILE A 66 2.40 -22.55 -7.63
CA ILE A 66 2.82 -23.83 -7.04
C ILE A 66 1.73 -24.91 -7.15
N ALA A 67 0.48 -24.51 -7.41
CA ALA A 67 -0.65 -25.41 -7.71
C ALA A 67 -0.54 -26.08 -9.09
#